data_AF-R5AWL5-F1
#
_entry.id   AF-R5AWL5-F1
#
_cell.length_a   1.000
_cell.length_b   1.000
_cell.length_c   1.000
_cell.angle_alpha   90.00
_cell.angle_beta   90.00
_cell.angle_gamma   90.00
#
_symmetry.space_group_name_H-M   'P 1'
#
loop_
_entity.id
_entity.type
_entity.pdbx_description
1 polymer ?
#
loop_
_entity_poly.entity_id
_entity_poly.type
_entity_poly.pdbx_seq_one_letter_code
_entity_poly.pdbx_strand_id
1 'polypeptide(L)' 'MTIFEILKFNRELLDRLRKSGIRLEDADYIDLFVDFNKMVADGCKVTYTVAHLASRFNISERKVYSLVKHFQSDCNPGAV' A
#
# COMPACT_ATOMS: atom_id res chain seq x y z
N MET A 1 -19.47 14.68 -14.58
CA MET A 1 -18.36 13.83 -14.10
C MET A 1 -18.73 12.38 -14.28
N THR A 2 -18.34 11.84 -15.42
CA THR A 2 -18.35 10.40 -15.67
C THR A 2 -17.04 9.77 -15.20
N ILE A 3 -17.02 8.44 -15.03
CA ILE A 3 -15.78 7.70 -14.72
C ILE A 3 -14.71 7.98 -15.78
N PHE A 4 -15.12 8.03 -17.05
CA PHE A 4 -14.23 8.35 -18.17
C PHE A 4 -13.60 9.74 -18.03
N GLU A 5 -14.36 10.75 -17.61
CA GLU A 5 -13.84 12.12 -17.41
C GLU A 5 -12.76 12.18 -16.33
N ILE A 6 -12.95 11.49 -15.20
CA ILE A 6 -11.96 11.45 -14.10
C ILE A 6 -10.70 10.68 -14.54
N LEU A 7 -10.87 9.56 -15.24
CA LEU A 7 -9.73 8.80 -15.77
C LEU A 7 -8.95 9.62 -16.81
N LYS A 8 -9.67 10.32 -17.70
CA LYS A 8 -9.05 11.20 -18.69
C LYS A 8 -8.30 12.35 -18.04
N PHE A 9 -8.87 12.95 -17.00
CA PHE A 9 -8.24 14.03 -16.23
C PHE A 9 -6.97 13.56 -15.52
N ASN A 10 -6.98 12.37 -14.92
CA ASN A 10 -5.86 11.83 -14.14
C ASN A 10 -4.91 10.93 -14.94
N ARG A 11 -5.06 10.84 -16.28
CA ARG A 11 -4.34 9.87 -17.13
C ARG A 11 -2.83 9.89 -16.88
N GLU A 12 -2.22 11.07 -16.85
CA GLU A 12 -0.77 11.19 -16.68
C GLU A 12 -0.29 10.73 -15.30
N LEU A 13 -1.04 11.04 -14.25
CA LEU A 13 -0.76 10.56 -12.89
C LEU A 13 -0.85 9.04 -12.83
N LEU A 14 -1.93 8.46 -13.38
CA LEU A 14 -2.13 7.01 -13.40
C LEU A 14 -1.01 6.29 -14.18
N ASP A 15 -0.58 6.85 -15.31
CA ASP A 15 0.54 6.30 -16.09
C ASP A 15 1.86 6.36 -15.30
N ARG A 16 2.12 7.43 -14.53
CA ARG A 16 3.31 7.53 -13.67
C ARG A 16 3.28 6.51 -12.54
N LEU A 17 2.15 6.38 -11.83
CA LEU A 17 1.97 5.39 -10.76
C LEU A 17 2.18 3.96 -11.28
N ARG A 18 1.59 3.66 -12.44
CA ARG A 18 1.75 2.35 -13.07
C ARG A 18 3.21 2.08 -13.44
N LYS A 19 3.91 3.07 -14.01
CA LYS A 19 5.34 2.97 -14.34
C LYS A 19 6.23 2.79 -13.12
N SER A 20 5.83 3.27 -11.94
CA SER A 20 6.54 3.02 -10.68
C SER A 20 6.18 1.69 -10.01
N GLY A 21 5.28 0.90 -10.60
CA GLY A 21 4.83 -0.38 -10.04
C GLY A 21 3.72 -0.26 -8.99
N ILE A 22 3.10 0.92 -8.84
CA ILE A 22 2.02 1.18 -7.89
C ILE A 22 0.69 0.72 -8.51
N ARG A 23 -0.09 -0.01 -7.72
CA ARG A 23 -1.43 -0.48 -8.08
C ARG A 23 -2.49 0.43 -7.51
N LEU A 24 -3.68 0.44 -8.11
CA LEU A 24 -4.80 1.24 -7.57
C LEU A 24 -5.24 0.72 -6.20
N GLU A 25 -5.20 -0.60 -6.01
CA GLU A 25 -5.54 -1.27 -4.75
C GLU A 25 -4.55 -0.95 -3.62
N ASP A 26 -3.35 -0.45 -3.93
CA ASP A 26 -2.38 -0.04 -2.90
C ASP A 26 -2.93 1.15 -2.09
N ALA A 27 -3.80 1.97 -2.68
CA ALA A 27 -4.45 3.08 -1.98
C ALA A 27 -5.27 2.62 -0.77
N ASP A 28 -5.85 1.41 -0.82
CA ASP A 28 -6.67 0.86 0.26
C ASP A 28 -5.84 0.49 1.51
N TYR A 29 -4.50 0.40 1.38
CA TYR A 29 -3.61 -0.07 2.44
C TYR A 29 -2.61 1.00 2.91
N ILE A 30 -2.77 2.25 2.48
CA ILE A 30 -1.92 3.37 2.94
C ILE A 30 -1.96 3.49 4.47
N ASP A 31 -3.17 3.49 5.05
CA ASP A 31 -3.35 3.62 6.51
C ASP A 31 -2.72 2.44 7.27
N LEU A 32 -2.79 1.23 6.70
CA LEU A 32 -2.15 0.05 7.29
C LEU A 32 -0.63 0.25 7.39
N PHE A 33 -0.02 0.80 6.35
CA PHE A 33 1.42 1.03 6.33
C PHE A 33 1.84 2.20 7.24
N VAL A 34 1.03 3.25 7.33
CA VAL A 34 1.22 4.35 8.29
C VAL A 34 1.19 3.82 9.72
N ASP A 35 0.19 3.02 10.07
CA ASP A 35 0.06 2.43 11.40
C ASP A 35 1.18 1.43 11.71
N PHE A 36 1.59 0.64 10.72
CA PHE A 36 2.74 -0.25 10.85
C PHE A 36 4.00 0.53 11.25
N ASN A 37 4.33 1.60 10.50
CA ASN A 37 5.51 2.40 10.76
C ASN A 37 5.45 3.08 12.14
N LYS A 38 4.27 3.58 12.53
CA LYS A 38 4.06 4.18 13.85
C LYS A 38 4.31 3.18 14.98
N MET A 39 3.67 2.00 14.92
CA MET A 39 3.81 0.98 15.96
C MET A 39 5.26 0.48 16.07
N VAL A 40 5.95 0.29 14.95
CA VAL A 40 7.36 -0.10 14.95
C VAL A 40 8.26 1.01 15.51
N ALA A 41 7.99 2.28 15.18
CA ALA A 41 8.71 3.43 15.74
C ALA A 41 8.50 3.58 17.25
N ASP A 42 7.31 3.23 17.74
CA ASP A 42 6.97 3.19 19.17
C ASP A 42 7.58 1.97 19.91
N GLY A 43 8.36 1.14 19.21
CA GLY A 43 9.06 -0.02 19.79
C GLY A 43 8.22 -1.29 19.90
N CYS A 44 7.04 -1.35 19.28
CA CYS A 44 6.24 -2.57 19.26
C CYS A 44 6.95 -3.69 18.47
N LYS A 45 6.88 -4.92 18.97
CA LYS A 45 7.41 -6.09 18.24
C LYS A 45 6.67 -6.25 16.90
N VAL A 46 7.41 -6.47 15.82
CA VAL A 46 6.87 -6.63 14.45
C VAL A 46 5.79 -7.72 14.40
N THR A 47 6.00 -8.85 15.07
CA THR A 47 5.02 -9.95 15.11
C THR A 47 3.69 -9.53 15.74
N TYR A 48 3.73 -8.72 16.81
CA TYR A 48 2.54 -8.17 17.44
C TYR A 48 1.87 -7.14 16.52
N THR A 49 2.63 -6.23 15.93
CA THR A 49 2.13 -5.23 14.98
C THR A 49 1.40 -5.89 13.82
N VAL A 50 1.98 -6.95 13.24
CA VAL A 50 1.37 -7.69 12.13
C VAL A 50 0.06 -8.36 12.55
N ALA A 51 0.02 -9.04 13.69
CA ALA A 51 -1.21 -9.66 14.19
C ALA A 51 -2.31 -8.63 14.48
N HIS A 52 -1.93 -7.48 15.06
CA HIS A 52 -2.85 -6.38 15.34
C HIS A 52 -3.45 -5.79 14.05
N LEU A 53 -2.61 -5.51 13.04
CA LEU A 53 -3.05 -4.97 11.75
C LEU A 53 -3.89 -5.99 10.97
N ALA A 54 -3.54 -7.27 11.01
CA ALA A 54 -4.31 -8.35 10.39
C ALA A 54 -5.76 -8.36 10.92
N SER A 55 -5.92 -8.28 12.24
CA SER A 55 -7.24 -8.20 12.88
C SER A 55 -7.97 -6.89 12.53
N ARG A 56 -7.30 -5.74 12.62
CA ARG A 56 -7.92 -4.42 12.39
C ARG A 56 -8.39 -4.22 10.96
N PHE A 57 -7.61 -4.67 9.98
CA PHE A 57 -7.94 -4.52 8.56
C PHE A 57 -8.65 -5.75 7.97
N ASN A 58 -9.00 -6.73 8.80
CA ASN A 58 -9.66 -7.98 8.42
C ASN A 58 -8.96 -8.71 7.25
N ILE A 59 -7.64 -8.85 7.34
CA ILE A 59 -6.81 -9.56 6.36
C ILE A 59 -5.88 -10.55 7.06
N SER A 60 -5.33 -11.51 6.31
CA SER A 60 -4.37 -12.46 6.89
C SER A 60 -3.03 -11.78 7.21
N GLU A 61 -2.33 -12.26 8.24
CA GLU A 61 -0.97 -11.81 8.56
C GLU A 61 -0.02 -11.96 7.36
N ARG A 62 -0.18 -13.03 6.57
CA ARG A 62 0.57 -13.22 5.32
C ARG A 62 0.37 -12.04 4.36
N LYS A 63 -0.86 -11.54 4.25
CA LYS A 63 -1.16 -10.37 3.41
C LYS A 63 -0.52 -9.11 3.98
N VAL A 64 -0.57 -8.91 5.30
CA VAL A 64 0.14 -7.80 5.97
C VAL A 64 1.63 -7.82 5.65
N TYR A 65 2.31 -8.97 5.82
CA TYR A 65 3.73 -9.09 5.46
C TYR A 65 4.00 -8.77 3.98
N SER A 66 3.13 -9.23 3.07
CA SER A 66 3.29 -8.93 1.65
C SER A 66 3.13 -7.45 1.32
N LEU A 67 2.17 -6.76 1.98
CA LEU A 67 1.94 -5.33 1.82
C LEU A 67 3.10 -4.52 2.38
N VAL A 68 3.57 -4.83 3.59
CA VAL A 68 4.73 -4.17 4.20
C VAL A 68 5.95 -4.31 3.29
N LYS A 69 6.22 -5.52 2.77
CA LYS A 69 7.32 -5.74 1.83
C LYS A 69 7.14 -4.93 0.54
N HIS A 70 5.93 -4.87 -0.01
CA HIS A 70 5.61 -4.10 -1.22
C HIS A 70 5.85 -2.60 -1.00
N PHE A 71 5.31 -2.02 0.08
CA PHE A 71 5.45 -0.59 0.38
C PHE A 71 6.87 -0.16 0.80
N GLN A 72 7.71 -1.08 1.26
CA GLN A 72 9.12 -0.83 1.52
C GLN A 72 10.01 -0.98 0.28
N SER A 73 9.48 -1.49 -0.83
CA SER A 73 10.24 -1.68 -2.06
C SER A 73 10.43 -0.36 -2.80
N ASP A 74 11.59 -0.18 -3.44
CA ASP A 74 11.83 0.96 -4.30
C ASP A 74 10.83 0.99 -5.47
N CYS A 75 10.44 2.19 -5.90
CA CYS A 75 9.69 2.37 -7.14
C CYS A 75 10.49 1.74 -8.28
N ASN A 76 9.90 0.77 -8.99
CA ASN A 76 10.59 0.08 -10.09
C ASN A 76 10.17 0.68 -11.44
N PRO A 77 11.01 1.51 -12.10
CA PRO A 77 10.64 2.21 -13.34
C PRO A 77 10.46 1.30 -14.57
N GLY A 78 10.44 -0.02 -14.40
CA GLY A 78 10.28 -1.01 -15.47
C GLY A 78 9.40 -2.20 -15.09
N ALA A 79 8.55 -2.08 -14.07
CA ALA A 79 7.54 -3.09 -13.77
C ALA A 79 6.41 -3.03 -14.82
N VAL A 80 6.67 -3.61 -16.00
CA VAL A 80 5.70 -3.75 -17.09
C VAL A 80 5.11 -5.15 -17.10
#